data_AF-A0A3A8QH33-F1
#
_entry.id   AF-A0A3A8QH33-F1
#
_cell.length_a   1.000
_cell.length_b   1.000
_cell.length_c   1.000
_cell.angle_alpha   90.00
_cell.angle_beta   90.00
_cell.angle_gamma   90.00
#
_symmetry.space_group_name_H-M   'P 1'
#
loop_
_entity.id
_entity.type
_entity.pdbx_description
1 polymer ?
#
loop_
_entity_poly.entity_id
_entity_poly.type
_entity_poly.pdbx_seq_one_letter_code
_entity_poly.pdbx_strand_id
1 'polypeptide(L)'
;MRCRSSFVFAVLLGSLATLACGGPAVPEDDTVCGLSFTDTGTVRVFVVGHAFTLDDAASLEHFDASFREDVVRIAPCLSATRPNLLLFPEDAGLIAWFTGRRAMLARGAGSTELAFNAMYSGWFRAADEYRRRFPGISAARSLTLALGDPAWRAMEHTFGGIAKRYGVWVMTSANVPYVEARRDSDSVGLFRDVDADGNEPAYVATGPECFNAALLYARPSLRRGRARPCPDR
;
A
#
# COMPACT_ATOMS: atom_id res chain seq x y z
N MET A 1 39.93 -52.81 46.83
CA MET A 1 39.05 -51.72 47.30
C MET A 1 38.20 -51.24 46.13
N ARG A 2 36.92 -51.67 46.08
CA ARG A 2 35.68 -50.87 46.00
C ARG A 2 35.55 -49.97 44.75
N CYS A 3 34.68 -50.31 43.80
CA CYS A 3 33.25 -49.86 43.66
C CYS A 3 33.18 -48.41 43.09
N ARG A 4 32.41 -48.01 42.07
CA ARG A 4 31.07 -48.39 41.58
C ARG A 4 30.84 -47.87 40.14
N SER A 5 29.85 -48.47 39.49
CA SER A 5 29.07 -47.96 38.35
C SER A 5 28.32 -46.65 38.67
N SER A 6 27.96 -45.85 37.66
CA SER A 6 26.58 -45.35 37.47
C SER A 6 26.41 -44.40 36.26
N PHE A 7 25.44 -44.77 35.41
CA PHE A 7 24.38 -43.94 34.82
C PHE A 7 24.64 -42.47 34.48
N VAL A 8 24.61 -42.16 33.19
CA VAL A 8 24.19 -40.84 32.71
C VAL A 8 22.80 -40.97 32.09
N PHE A 9 21.88 -40.27 32.73
CA PHE A 9 20.45 -40.18 32.46
C PHE A 9 20.21 -39.38 31.18
N ALA A 10 19.52 -39.98 30.20
CA ALA A 10 18.97 -39.25 29.06
C ALA A 10 17.76 -38.43 29.55
N VAL A 11 17.89 -37.11 29.57
CA VAL A 11 16.77 -36.22 29.86
C VAL A 11 16.06 -35.90 28.55
N LEU A 12 15.00 -36.65 28.27
CA LEU A 12 13.95 -36.32 27.31
C LEU A 12 13.11 -35.18 27.91
N LEU A 13 13.45 -33.93 27.60
CA LEU A 13 12.60 -32.78 27.87
C LEU A 13 11.64 -32.59 26.69
N GLY A 14 10.53 -33.31 26.75
CA GLY A 14 9.35 -33.02 25.94
C GLY A 14 8.75 -31.69 26.38
N SER A 15 8.68 -30.73 25.45
CA SER A 15 7.93 -29.49 25.62
C SER A 15 6.64 -29.59 24.80
N LEU A 16 5.56 -30.02 25.45
CA LEU A 16 4.21 -29.68 25.05
C LEU A 16 3.96 -28.22 25.47
N ALA A 17 3.81 -27.32 24.49
CA ALA A 17 2.92 -26.15 24.59
C ALA A 17 2.94 -25.36 23.27
N THR A 18 1.88 -25.49 22.48
CA THR A 18 1.08 -24.36 21.95
C THR A 18 -0.05 -24.94 21.11
N LEU A 19 -1.22 -25.07 21.74
CA LEU A 19 -2.51 -25.09 21.05
C LEU A 19 -2.73 -23.69 20.47
N ALA A 20 -2.10 -23.40 19.33
CA ALA A 20 -2.61 -22.40 18.41
C ALA A 20 -3.72 -23.08 17.61
N CYS A 21 -4.90 -22.46 17.54
CA CYS A 21 -5.91 -22.78 16.53
C CYS A 21 -5.37 -22.39 15.14
N GLY A 22 -4.33 -23.07 14.67
CA GLY A 22 -3.95 -23.14 13.28
C GLY A 22 -4.32 -24.55 12.84
N GLY A 23 -5.49 -24.71 12.23
CA GLY A 23 -5.72 -25.89 11.40
C GLY A 23 -4.58 -25.98 10.37
N PRO A 24 -4.25 -27.17 9.87
CA PRO A 24 -3.26 -27.29 8.80
C PRO A 24 -3.64 -26.32 7.70
N ALA A 25 -2.73 -25.41 7.36
CA ALA A 25 -2.86 -24.58 6.17
C ALA A 25 -2.98 -25.55 5.00
N VAL A 26 -4.21 -25.77 4.53
CA VAL A 26 -4.43 -26.44 3.26
C VAL A 26 -3.74 -25.54 2.25
N PRO A 27 -2.81 -26.04 1.42
CA PRO A 27 -2.25 -25.25 0.34
C PRO A 27 -3.42 -24.71 -0.47
N GLU A 28 -3.64 -23.40 -0.40
CA GLU A 28 -4.68 -22.75 -1.19
C GLU A 28 -4.21 -22.83 -2.64
N ASP A 29 -4.96 -23.55 -3.47
CA ASP A 29 -4.69 -23.59 -4.90
C ASP A 29 -5.21 -22.28 -5.50
N ASP A 30 -4.33 -21.29 -5.59
CA ASP A 30 -4.59 -19.96 -6.16
C ASP A 30 -4.99 -19.99 -7.64
N THR A 31 -5.11 -21.17 -8.27
CA THR A 31 -5.65 -21.33 -9.63
C THR A 31 -7.15 -21.59 -9.66
N VAL A 32 -7.76 -21.98 -8.53
CA VAL A 32 -9.18 -22.29 -8.42
C VAL A 32 -9.85 -21.28 -7.50
N CYS A 33 -11.06 -20.86 -7.85
CA CYS A 33 -11.81 -19.98 -6.96
C CYS A 33 -12.22 -20.73 -5.68
N GLY A 34 -11.61 -20.38 -4.55
CA GLY A 34 -11.95 -20.91 -3.23
C GLY A 34 -13.24 -20.34 -2.63
N LEU A 35 -13.85 -19.31 -3.26
CA LEU A 35 -15.09 -18.69 -2.81
C LEU A 35 -16.30 -19.25 -3.54
N SER A 36 -17.37 -19.52 -2.79
CA SER A 36 -18.66 -19.87 -3.38
C SER A 36 -19.53 -18.62 -3.53
N PHE A 37 -20.10 -18.45 -4.72
CA PHE A 37 -21.01 -17.33 -5.02
C PHE A 37 -22.42 -17.88 -5.21
N THR A 38 -23.36 -17.45 -4.38
CA THR A 38 -24.80 -17.71 -4.54
C THR A 38 -25.53 -16.52 -5.17
N ASP A 39 -24.78 -15.51 -5.64
CA ASP A 39 -25.30 -14.19 -5.94
C ASP A 39 -25.83 -14.02 -7.38
N THR A 40 -26.97 -13.33 -7.50
CA THR A 40 -27.58 -12.90 -8.78
C THR A 40 -27.30 -11.42 -9.09
N GLY A 41 -26.45 -10.77 -8.30
CA GLY A 41 -26.15 -9.34 -8.38
C GLY A 41 -25.45 -8.95 -9.69
N THR A 42 -25.55 -7.67 -10.07
CA THR A 42 -24.99 -7.13 -11.32
C THR A 42 -23.48 -6.85 -11.26
N VAL A 43 -22.88 -6.83 -10.06
CA VAL A 43 -21.45 -6.56 -9.82
C VAL A 43 -20.95 -7.53 -8.75
N ARG A 44 -19.72 -8.02 -8.88
CA ARG A 44 -19.02 -8.73 -7.79
C ARG A 44 -18.15 -7.75 -7.01
N VAL A 45 -18.28 -7.75 -5.70
CA VAL A 45 -17.49 -6.90 -4.80
C VAL A 45 -16.64 -7.81 -3.90
N PHE A 46 -15.35 -7.51 -3.84
CA PHE A 46 -14.39 -8.16 -2.96
C PHE A 46 -13.87 -7.11 -1.99
N VAL A 47 -14.07 -7.36 -0.69
CA VAL A 47 -13.50 -6.52 0.37
C VAL A 47 -12.24 -7.22 0.87
N VAL A 48 -11.09 -6.56 0.72
CA VAL A 48 -9.79 -7.14 1.00
C VAL A 48 -9.31 -6.66 2.37
N GLY A 49 -9.06 -7.60 3.27
CA GLY A 49 -8.51 -7.32 4.61
C GLY A 49 -6.99 -7.37 4.61
N HIS A 50 -6.34 -6.50 3.82
CA HIS A 50 -4.88 -6.49 3.71
C HIS A 50 -4.22 -6.05 5.02
N ALA A 51 -3.16 -6.76 5.43
CA ALA A 51 -2.37 -6.45 6.61
C ALA A 51 -0.93 -6.08 6.21
N PHE A 52 -0.44 -4.96 6.71
CA PHE A 52 0.87 -4.41 6.36
C PHE A 52 1.96 -4.79 7.35
N THR A 53 3.17 -4.90 6.83
CA THR A 53 4.42 -4.90 7.58
C THR A 53 5.30 -3.73 7.13
N LEU A 54 6.34 -3.40 7.91
CA LEU A 54 7.31 -2.38 7.48
C LEU A 54 8.19 -2.85 6.32
N ASP A 55 8.29 -4.17 6.09
CA ASP A 55 9.04 -4.74 4.97
C ASP A 55 8.36 -4.44 3.63
N ASP A 56 7.02 -4.31 3.62
CA ASP A 56 6.27 -3.88 2.44
C ASP A 56 6.66 -2.47 2.00
N ALA A 57 7.15 -1.64 2.91
CA ALA A 57 7.66 -0.30 2.62
C ALA A 57 9.15 -0.27 2.24
N ALA A 58 9.80 -1.41 1.99
CA ALA A 58 11.20 -1.43 1.59
C ALA A 58 11.44 -0.68 0.27
N SER A 59 10.56 -0.89 -0.71
CA SER A 59 10.57 -0.24 -2.02
C SER A 59 9.16 -0.16 -2.61
N LEU A 60 9.00 0.55 -3.74
CA LEU A 60 7.74 0.59 -4.48
C LEU A 60 7.30 -0.82 -4.94
N GLU A 61 8.25 -1.67 -5.29
CA GLU A 61 8.01 -3.05 -5.73
C GLU A 61 7.54 -3.93 -4.59
N HIS A 62 8.07 -3.76 -3.37
CA HIS A 62 7.59 -4.51 -2.20
C HIS A 62 6.16 -4.11 -1.84
N PHE A 63 5.87 -2.80 -1.89
CA PHE A 63 4.53 -2.29 -1.69
C PHE A 63 3.56 -2.83 -2.75
N ASP A 64 3.95 -2.82 -4.03
CA ASP A 64 3.14 -3.39 -5.10
C ASP A 64 2.91 -4.90 -4.92
N ALA A 65 3.97 -5.64 -4.58
CA ALA A 65 3.91 -7.08 -4.40
C ALA A 65 2.96 -7.49 -3.27
N SER A 66 2.97 -6.78 -2.13
CA SER A 66 2.13 -7.13 -0.97
C SER A 66 0.64 -7.10 -1.33
N PHE A 67 0.17 -6.06 -2.03
CA PHE A 67 -1.22 -5.99 -2.48
C PHE A 67 -1.52 -6.96 -3.62
N ARG A 68 -0.56 -7.21 -4.51
CA ARG A 68 -0.79 -8.13 -5.64
C ARG A 68 -0.96 -9.57 -5.18
N GLU A 69 -0.37 -9.97 -4.06
CA GLU A 69 -0.57 -11.29 -3.48
C GLU A 69 -2.04 -11.56 -3.19
N ASP A 70 -2.74 -10.62 -2.56
CA ASP A 70 -4.20 -10.73 -2.32
C ASP A 70 -4.98 -10.85 -3.65
N VAL A 71 -4.57 -10.08 -4.66
CA VAL A 71 -5.26 -10.10 -5.96
C VAL A 71 -5.03 -11.42 -6.68
N VAL A 72 -3.86 -12.06 -6.56
CA VAL A 72 -3.60 -13.39 -7.12
C VAL A 72 -4.60 -14.41 -6.56
N ARG A 73 -4.82 -14.42 -5.25
CA ARG A 73 -5.80 -15.31 -4.59
C ARG A 73 -7.25 -15.01 -5.02
N ILE A 74 -7.57 -13.74 -5.27
CA ILE A 74 -8.90 -13.31 -5.71
C ILE A 74 -9.14 -13.58 -7.21
N ALA A 75 -8.09 -13.57 -8.03
CA ALA A 75 -8.19 -13.58 -9.49
C ALA A 75 -9.05 -14.72 -10.06
N PRO A 76 -8.95 -15.98 -9.59
CA PRO A 76 -9.82 -17.06 -10.07
C PRO A 76 -11.31 -16.83 -9.80
N CYS A 77 -11.64 -16.02 -8.79
CA CYS A 77 -13.01 -15.72 -8.38
C CYS A 77 -13.64 -14.56 -9.14
N LEU A 78 -12.87 -13.84 -9.95
CA LEU A 78 -13.38 -12.73 -10.75
C LEU A 78 -14.42 -13.24 -11.77
N SER A 79 -15.50 -12.49 -11.93
CA SER A 79 -16.49 -12.78 -12.97
C SER A 79 -15.97 -12.33 -14.33
N ALA A 80 -16.09 -13.21 -15.33
CA ALA A 80 -15.85 -12.85 -16.73
C ALA A 80 -17.02 -12.04 -17.35
N THR A 81 -18.23 -12.14 -16.79
CA THR A 81 -19.46 -11.58 -17.37
C THR A 81 -20.02 -10.39 -16.61
N ARG A 82 -19.55 -10.14 -15.39
CA ARG A 82 -19.96 -9.01 -14.54
C ARG A 82 -18.76 -8.13 -14.19
N PRO A 83 -18.96 -6.82 -13.99
CA PRO A 83 -17.92 -5.98 -13.39
C PRO A 83 -17.50 -6.53 -12.03
N ASN A 84 -16.21 -6.42 -11.74
CA ASN A 84 -15.63 -6.75 -10.43
C ASN A 84 -15.08 -5.46 -9.81
N LEU A 85 -15.33 -5.29 -8.51
CA LEU A 85 -14.77 -4.23 -7.67
C LEU A 85 -13.94 -4.86 -6.57
N LEU A 86 -12.67 -4.45 -6.47
CA LEU A 86 -11.82 -4.73 -5.32
C LEU A 86 -11.80 -3.48 -4.42
N LEU A 87 -12.19 -3.65 -3.16
CA LEU A 87 -12.16 -2.62 -2.13
C LEU A 87 -11.06 -2.95 -1.13
N PHE A 88 -10.02 -2.14 -1.10
CA PHE A 88 -8.93 -2.23 -0.11
C PHE A 88 -9.26 -1.41 1.15
N PRO A 89 -8.58 -1.67 2.28
CA PRO A 89 -8.83 -0.99 3.53
C PRO A 89 -8.64 0.53 3.44
N GLU A 90 -9.26 1.24 4.39
CA GLU A 90 -8.98 2.65 4.58
C GLU A 90 -7.48 2.87 4.84
N ASP A 91 -6.96 3.92 4.21
CA ASP A 91 -5.59 4.40 4.35
C ASP A 91 -4.53 3.34 4.02
N ALA A 92 -4.87 2.46 3.08
CA ALA A 92 -3.95 1.51 2.47
C ALA A 92 -2.70 2.19 1.87
N GLY A 93 -2.77 3.48 1.56
CA GLY A 93 -1.62 4.29 1.15
C GLY A 93 -0.75 4.85 2.28
N LEU A 94 -1.09 4.69 3.55
CA LEU A 94 -0.28 5.23 4.65
C LEU A 94 1.13 4.65 4.67
N ILE A 95 1.25 3.34 4.46
CA ILE A 95 2.53 2.64 4.44
C ILE A 95 3.41 3.08 3.26
N ALA A 96 2.81 3.67 2.20
CA ALA A 96 3.55 4.26 1.08
C ALA A 96 4.39 5.48 1.49
N TRP A 97 4.06 6.17 2.58
CA TRP A 97 4.92 7.25 3.09
C TRP A 97 6.28 6.75 3.58
N PHE A 98 6.35 5.47 3.91
CA PHE A 98 7.57 4.83 4.39
C PHE A 98 8.34 4.15 3.27
N THR A 99 7.97 4.29 1.99
CA THR A 99 8.68 3.60 0.90
C THR A 99 10.05 4.20 0.60
N GLY A 100 11.00 3.35 0.21
CA GLY A 100 12.25 3.79 -0.41
C GLY A 100 13.33 4.28 0.57
N ARG A 101 14.41 4.84 0.02
CA ARG A 101 15.65 5.19 0.73
C ARG A 101 15.48 6.39 1.65
N ARG A 102 14.67 7.39 1.28
CA ARG A 102 14.42 8.57 2.13
C ARG A 102 13.72 8.23 3.45
N ALA A 103 12.95 7.14 3.46
CA ALA A 103 12.21 6.67 4.61
C ALA A 103 12.93 5.59 5.45
N MET A 104 14.09 5.10 5.01
CA MET A 104 14.76 3.93 5.60
C MET A 104 15.00 4.06 7.10
N LEU A 105 15.50 5.21 7.55
CA LEU A 105 15.75 5.44 8.99
C LEU A 105 14.47 5.52 9.81
N ALA A 106 13.37 6.00 9.22
CA ALA A 106 12.09 6.06 9.93
C ALA A 106 11.47 4.68 10.12
N ARG A 107 11.65 3.75 9.16
CA ARG A 107 11.21 2.35 9.32
C ARG A 107 11.93 1.65 10.48
N GLY A 108 13.21 1.97 10.71
CA GLY A 108 13.98 1.41 11.81
C GLY A 108 13.83 2.13 13.15
N ALA A 109 12.97 3.14 13.25
CA ALA A 109 12.86 3.96 14.45
C ALA A 109 12.06 3.23 15.56
N GLY A 110 12.58 3.26 16.79
CA GLY A 110 11.93 2.65 17.95
C GLY A 110 10.79 3.48 18.58
N SER A 111 10.50 4.67 18.04
CA SER A 111 9.41 5.54 18.52
C SER A 111 8.88 6.42 17.39
N THR A 112 7.63 6.88 17.54
CA THR A 112 6.97 7.76 16.58
C THR A 112 7.70 9.09 16.40
N GLU A 113 8.23 9.67 17.47
CA GLU A 113 8.98 10.92 17.41
C GLU A 113 10.27 10.77 16.58
N LEU A 114 11.02 9.69 16.81
CA LEU A 114 12.22 9.39 16.03
C LEU A 114 11.88 9.10 14.57
N ALA A 115 10.79 8.38 14.31
CA ALA A 115 10.33 8.11 12.95
C ALA A 115 9.98 9.40 12.20
N PHE A 116 9.24 10.30 12.85
CA PHE A 116 8.84 11.58 12.27
C PHE A 116 10.06 12.48 11.96
N ASN A 117 11.02 12.58 12.90
CA ASN A 117 12.23 13.36 12.69
C ASN A 117 13.12 12.78 11.57
N ALA A 118 13.25 11.46 11.51
CA ALA A 118 13.95 10.77 10.43
C ALA A 118 13.26 11.02 9.07
N MET A 119 11.93 10.96 9.04
CA MET A 119 11.14 11.24 7.84
C MET A 119 11.31 12.68 7.37
N TYR A 120 11.19 13.65 8.29
CA TYR A 120 11.43 15.06 7.98
C TYR A 120 12.84 15.26 7.40
N SER A 121 13.85 14.64 8.00
CA SER A 121 15.24 14.73 7.52
C SER A 121 15.42 14.18 6.11
N GLY A 122 14.70 13.11 5.74
CA GLY A 122 14.71 12.55 4.38
C GLY A 122 14.07 13.49 3.33
N TRP A 123 13.14 14.34 3.76
CA TRP A 123 12.31 15.18 2.87
C TRP A 123 12.45 16.69 3.11
N PHE A 124 13.45 17.12 3.88
CA PHE A 124 13.52 18.48 4.44
C PHE A 124 13.47 19.58 3.37
N ARG A 125 14.13 19.38 2.22
CA ARG A 125 14.16 20.37 1.13
C ARG A 125 12.77 20.60 0.54
N ALA A 126 12.02 19.52 0.27
CA ALA A 126 10.67 19.59 -0.24
C ALA A 126 9.71 20.16 0.82
N ALA A 127 9.84 19.74 2.07
CA ALA A 127 9.02 20.25 3.18
C ALA A 127 9.24 21.77 3.39
N ASP A 128 10.49 22.24 3.42
CA ASP A 128 10.81 23.66 3.57
C ASP A 128 10.34 24.50 2.37
N GLU A 129 10.41 23.96 1.16
CA GLU A 129 9.81 24.60 -0.02
C GLU A 129 8.30 24.77 0.15
N TYR A 130 7.57 23.75 0.60
CA TYR A 130 6.14 23.90 0.85
C TYR A 130 5.82 24.89 1.97
N ARG A 131 6.65 24.98 3.01
CA ARG A 131 6.50 26.03 4.05
C ARG A 131 6.68 27.43 3.49
N ARG A 132 7.55 27.61 2.49
CA ARG A 132 7.71 28.88 1.78
C ARG A 132 6.55 29.18 0.83
N ARG A 133 6.06 28.17 0.10
CA ARG A 133 4.92 28.31 -0.82
C ARG A 133 3.61 28.59 -0.11
N PHE A 134 3.44 27.98 1.07
CA PHE A 134 2.20 28.04 1.84
C PHE A 134 2.49 28.52 3.27
N PRO A 135 2.63 29.85 3.48
CA PRO A 135 2.86 30.39 4.81
C PRO A 135 1.74 29.99 5.79
N GLY A 136 2.11 29.58 7.01
CA GLY A 136 1.18 29.22 8.08
C GLY A 136 0.85 27.73 8.21
N ILE A 137 1.32 26.88 7.30
CA ILE A 137 1.18 25.42 7.48
C ILE A 137 2.11 24.90 8.60
N SER A 138 1.66 23.86 9.30
CA SER A 138 2.47 23.20 10.34
C SER A 138 3.62 22.38 9.73
N ALA A 139 4.62 22.04 10.55
CA ALA A 139 5.72 21.15 10.13
C ALA A 139 5.19 19.77 9.66
N ALA A 140 4.22 19.21 10.38
CA ALA A 140 3.55 17.97 9.99
C ALA A 140 2.87 18.11 8.62
N ARG A 141 2.13 19.21 8.38
CA ARG A 141 1.51 19.43 7.08
C ARG A 141 2.55 19.57 5.97
N SER A 142 3.63 20.30 6.18
CA SER A 142 4.69 20.42 5.17
C SER A 142 5.36 19.09 4.83
N LEU A 143 5.52 18.21 5.82
CA LEU A 143 6.04 16.87 5.59
C LEU A 143 5.04 16.03 4.81
N THR A 144 3.77 16.06 5.18
CA THR A 144 2.71 15.36 4.44
C THR A 144 2.65 15.79 2.97
N LEU A 145 2.82 17.08 2.66
CA LEU A 145 2.90 17.56 1.28
C LEU A 145 4.15 17.03 0.55
N ALA A 146 5.29 16.97 1.24
CA ALA A 146 6.53 16.39 0.69
C ALA A 146 6.41 14.89 0.40
N LEU A 147 5.66 14.16 1.23
CA LEU A 147 5.34 12.74 1.04
C LEU A 147 4.28 12.49 -0.04
N GLY A 148 3.73 13.54 -0.66
CA GLY A 148 2.76 13.41 -1.75
C GLY A 148 3.32 12.68 -2.98
N ASP A 149 4.60 12.88 -3.32
CA ASP A 149 5.23 12.22 -4.47
C ASP A 149 5.30 10.69 -4.33
N PRO A 150 5.92 10.13 -3.26
CA PRO A 150 5.97 8.68 -3.08
C PRO A 150 4.57 8.08 -2.91
N ALA A 151 3.65 8.77 -2.22
CA ALA A 151 2.28 8.30 -2.04
C ALA A 151 1.54 8.16 -3.38
N TRP A 152 1.48 9.21 -4.20
CA TRP A 152 0.83 9.15 -5.51
C TRP A 152 1.48 8.13 -6.43
N ARG A 153 2.82 8.01 -6.39
CA ARG A 153 3.54 7.00 -7.17
C ARG A 153 3.12 5.58 -6.78
N ALA A 154 3.08 5.28 -5.49
CA ALA A 154 2.60 4.00 -4.98
C ALA A 154 1.15 3.73 -5.38
N MET A 155 0.27 4.74 -5.26
CA MET A 155 -1.15 4.55 -5.58
C MET A 155 -1.38 4.26 -7.06
N GLU A 156 -0.74 5.05 -7.94
CA GLU A 156 -0.84 4.89 -9.40
C GLU A 156 -0.19 3.60 -9.89
N HIS A 157 0.99 3.26 -9.36
CA HIS A 157 1.71 2.05 -9.74
C HIS A 157 0.93 0.79 -9.33
N THR A 158 0.52 0.72 -8.06
CA THR A 158 -0.05 -0.49 -7.50
C THR A 158 -1.52 -0.64 -7.84
N PHE A 159 -2.39 0.24 -7.35
CA PHE A 159 -3.83 0.10 -7.55
C PHE A 159 -4.26 0.42 -8.97
N GLY A 160 -3.65 1.45 -9.57
CA GLY A 160 -3.80 1.70 -11.01
C GLY A 160 -3.30 0.53 -11.86
N GLY A 161 -2.16 -0.08 -11.48
CA GLY A 161 -1.63 -1.28 -12.13
C GLY A 161 -2.52 -2.51 -11.97
N ILE A 162 -3.11 -2.74 -10.79
CA ILE A 162 -4.07 -3.82 -10.54
C ILE A 162 -5.33 -3.64 -11.41
N ALA A 163 -5.92 -2.44 -11.41
CA ALA A 163 -7.11 -2.15 -12.22
C ALA A 163 -6.85 -2.41 -13.71
N LYS A 164 -5.69 -1.97 -14.21
CA LYS A 164 -5.24 -2.21 -15.59
C LYS A 164 -5.02 -3.69 -15.89
N ARG A 165 -4.25 -4.39 -15.05
CA ARG A 165 -3.82 -5.77 -15.29
C ARG A 165 -4.97 -6.78 -15.21
N TYR A 166 -5.86 -6.63 -14.22
CA TYR A 166 -6.95 -7.58 -13.97
C TYR A 166 -8.29 -7.13 -14.57
N GLY A 167 -8.36 -5.93 -15.16
CA GLY A 167 -9.59 -5.42 -15.76
C GLY A 167 -10.72 -5.17 -14.76
N VAL A 168 -10.37 -4.84 -13.52
CA VAL A 168 -11.30 -4.62 -12.41
C VAL A 168 -11.39 -3.14 -12.05
N TRP A 169 -12.41 -2.77 -11.29
CA TRP A 169 -12.40 -1.52 -10.54
C TRP A 169 -11.64 -1.74 -9.24
N VAL A 170 -10.85 -0.75 -8.83
CA VAL A 170 -10.14 -0.78 -7.54
C VAL A 170 -10.48 0.47 -6.77
N MET A 171 -10.96 0.31 -5.55
CA MET A 171 -11.18 1.39 -4.61
C MET A 171 -10.22 1.22 -3.43
N THR A 172 -9.57 2.32 -3.06
CA THR A 172 -8.60 2.40 -1.97
C THR A 172 -8.67 3.80 -1.35
N SER A 173 -7.92 4.07 -0.29
CA SER A 173 -7.70 5.45 0.15
C SER A 173 -6.28 5.69 0.64
N ALA A 174 -5.89 6.95 0.61
CA ALA A 174 -4.57 7.41 1.06
C ALA A 174 -4.64 8.86 1.54
N ASN A 175 -3.78 9.20 2.50
CA ASN A 175 -3.51 10.59 2.83
C ASN A 175 -2.64 11.25 1.74
N VAL A 176 -3.25 12.02 0.85
CA VAL A 176 -2.58 12.67 -0.28
C VAL A 176 -3.03 14.11 -0.52
N PRO A 177 -2.13 15.01 -0.98
CA PRO A 177 -2.53 16.31 -1.50
C PRO A 177 -3.06 16.20 -2.93
N TYR A 178 -3.72 17.26 -3.40
CA TYR A 178 -3.88 17.46 -4.84
C TYR A 178 -2.53 17.76 -5.47
N VAL A 179 -2.20 17.11 -6.59
CA VAL A 179 -0.90 17.21 -7.24
C VAL A 179 -1.01 17.49 -8.73
N GLU A 180 0.06 18.07 -9.27
CA GLU A 180 0.34 18.12 -10.70
C GLU A 180 1.62 17.35 -11.01
N ALA A 181 1.61 16.59 -12.10
CA ALA A 181 2.80 15.93 -12.62
C ALA A 181 3.70 16.96 -13.34
N ARG A 182 4.87 17.21 -12.78
CA ARG A 182 5.86 18.18 -13.28
C ARG A 182 7.13 17.47 -13.77
N ARG A 183 7.69 17.96 -14.87
CA ARG A 183 8.86 17.39 -15.56
C ARG A 183 10.02 18.37 -15.71
N ASP A 184 9.85 19.62 -15.30
CA ASP A 184 10.94 20.59 -15.26
C ASP A 184 12.00 20.17 -14.24
N SER A 185 13.26 20.51 -14.54
CA SER A 185 14.43 20.10 -13.77
C SER A 185 14.34 20.50 -12.29
N ASP A 186 13.77 21.67 -12.02
CA ASP A 186 13.72 22.24 -10.68
C ASP A 186 12.71 21.47 -9.82
N SER A 187 11.50 21.22 -10.35
CA SER A 187 10.49 20.42 -9.66
C SER A 187 10.95 18.97 -9.47
N VAL A 188 11.56 18.37 -10.50
CA VAL A 188 12.09 17.01 -10.42
C VAL A 188 13.21 16.91 -9.40
N GLY A 189 14.16 17.85 -9.41
CA GLY A 189 15.30 17.85 -8.49
C GLY A 189 14.90 18.07 -7.03
N LEU A 190 13.78 18.78 -6.79
CA LEU A 190 13.34 19.15 -5.45
C LEU A 190 12.32 18.18 -4.85
N PHE A 191 11.30 17.78 -5.62
CA PHE A 191 10.13 17.06 -5.08
C PHE A 191 10.11 15.58 -5.41
N ARG A 192 10.71 15.16 -6.53
CA ARG A 192 10.65 13.75 -6.94
C ARG A 192 11.30 12.87 -5.88
N ASP A 193 10.71 11.71 -5.65
CA ASP A 193 11.40 10.62 -4.95
C ASP A 193 12.72 10.29 -5.68
N VAL A 194 13.75 10.03 -4.89
CA VAL A 194 15.08 9.62 -5.38
C VAL A 194 15.07 8.21 -5.95
N ASP A 195 14.06 7.40 -5.60
CA ASP A 195 13.89 6.04 -6.10
C ASP A 195 12.98 5.96 -7.31
N ALA A 196 12.39 7.08 -7.74
CA ALA A 196 11.64 7.15 -8.97
C ALA A 196 12.56 6.96 -10.19
N ASP A 197 12.03 6.33 -11.23
CA ASP A 197 12.74 6.17 -12.50
C ASP A 197 13.13 7.54 -13.08
N GLY A 198 14.29 7.60 -13.75
CA GLY A 198 14.87 8.86 -14.23
C GLY A 198 13.96 9.68 -15.15
N ASN A 199 13.04 9.01 -15.87
CA ASN A 199 12.09 9.62 -16.80
C ASN A 199 10.72 9.95 -16.18
N GLU A 200 10.50 9.64 -14.92
CA GLU A 200 9.22 9.90 -14.24
C GLU A 200 9.11 11.34 -13.75
N PRO A 201 7.90 11.92 -13.77
CA PRO A 201 7.65 13.25 -13.22
C PRO A 201 7.73 13.25 -11.69
N ALA A 202 7.84 14.46 -11.13
CA ALA A 202 7.49 14.73 -9.75
C ALA A 202 5.98 15.04 -9.64
N TYR A 203 5.30 14.51 -8.64
CA TYR A 203 3.95 14.90 -8.24
C TYR A 203 4.04 16.02 -7.22
N VAL A 204 3.79 17.25 -7.67
CA VAL A 204 3.97 18.47 -6.86
C VAL A 204 2.62 18.94 -6.35
N ALA A 205 2.50 19.18 -5.04
CA ALA A 205 1.26 19.63 -4.43
C ALA A 205 0.87 21.03 -4.94
N THR A 206 -0.40 21.19 -5.30
CA THR A 206 -0.95 22.45 -5.84
C THR A 206 -1.54 23.37 -4.79
N GLY A 207 -1.79 22.84 -3.58
CA GLY A 207 -2.34 23.57 -2.45
C GLY A 207 -1.82 23.08 -1.10
N PRO A 208 -2.13 23.81 -0.01
CA PRO A 208 -1.72 23.43 1.35
C PRO A 208 -2.51 22.26 1.93
N GLU A 209 -3.58 21.82 1.28
CA GLU A 209 -4.48 20.79 1.77
C GLU A 209 -3.95 19.37 1.51
N CYS A 210 -4.21 18.48 2.46
CA CYS A 210 -4.05 17.04 2.32
C CYS A 210 -5.24 16.37 2.98
N PHE A 211 -5.76 15.33 2.33
CA PHE A 211 -6.96 14.62 2.75
C PHE A 211 -6.71 13.12 2.75
N ASN A 212 -7.38 12.38 3.63
CA ASN A 212 -7.62 10.96 3.42
C ASN A 212 -8.63 10.85 2.27
N ALA A 213 -8.12 10.65 1.06
CA ALA A 213 -8.89 10.68 -0.17
C ALA A 213 -9.24 9.26 -0.60
N ALA A 214 -10.53 9.01 -0.87
CA ALA A 214 -10.95 7.81 -1.56
C ALA A 214 -10.54 7.90 -3.04
N LEU A 215 -9.77 6.91 -3.49
CA LEU A 215 -9.26 6.81 -4.86
C LEU A 215 -9.97 5.66 -5.58
N LEU A 216 -10.51 5.94 -6.76
CA LEU A 216 -11.16 4.96 -7.61
C LEU A 216 -10.37 4.81 -8.92
N TYR A 217 -9.77 3.65 -9.10
CA TYR A 217 -9.07 3.26 -10.31
C TYR A 217 -9.99 2.41 -11.19
N ALA A 218 -10.05 2.79 -12.46
CA ALA A 218 -10.83 2.08 -13.46
C ALA A 218 -9.91 1.31 -14.40
N ARG A 219 -10.44 0.23 -14.97
CA ARG A 219 -9.88 -0.42 -16.16
C ARG A 219 -9.75 0.60 -17.31
N PRO A 220 -8.67 0.58 -18.11
CA PRO A 220 -8.60 1.32 -19.37
C PRO A 220 -9.80 0.99 -20.24
N SER A 221 -10.60 2.01 -20.59
CA SER A 221 -11.94 1.82 -21.14
C SER A 221 -12.03 0.84 -22.31
N LEU A 222 -12.89 -0.18 -22.20
CA LEU A 222 -13.50 -0.82 -23.37
C LEU A 222 -14.78 -0.01 -23.69
N ARG A 223 -14.57 1.10 -24.42
CA ARG A 223 -15.58 2.08 -24.91
C ARG A 223 -16.47 2.77 -23.86
N ARG A 224 -16.54 4.10 -23.98
CA ARG A 224 -17.50 4.98 -23.28
C ARG A 224 -18.95 4.53 -23.56
N GLY A 225 -19.53 3.71 -22.69
CA GLY A 225 -20.97 3.70 -22.47
C GLY A 225 -21.31 4.88 -21.57
N ARG A 226 -22.05 5.87 -22.09
CA ARG A 226 -22.58 6.98 -21.30
C ARG A 226 -23.22 6.43 -20.01
N ALA A 227 -22.75 6.87 -18.85
CA ALA A 227 -23.55 6.79 -17.64
C ALA A 227 -24.86 7.56 -17.93
N ARG A 228 -25.99 6.86 -17.96
CA ARG A 228 -27.28 7.53 -17.87
C ARG A 228 -27.43 7.95 -16.41
N PRO A 229 -27.73 9.23 -16.10
CA PRO A 229 -28.08 9.60 -14.74
C PRO A 229 -29.26 8.74 -14.27
N CYS A 230 -29.18 8.31 -13.01
CA CYS A 230 -30.28 7.64 -12.32
C CYS A 230 -31.48 8.60 -12.32
N PRO A 231 -32.69 8.17 -12.70
CA PRO A 231 -33.87 9.02 -12.55
C PRO A 231 -34.16 9.20 -11.07
N ASP A 232 -34.29 10.46 -10.65
CA ASP A 232 -34.74 10.85 -9.31
C ASP A 232 -36.03 10.10 -8.97
N ARG A 233 -36.07 9.50 -7.77
CA ARG A 233 -37.31 9.02 -7.14
C ARG A 233 -37.70 9.95 -6.02
#